data_AF-A0A8I1PNY9-F1
#
_entry.id   AF-A0A8I1PNY9-F1
#
_cell.length_a   1.000
_cell.length_b   1.000
_cell.length_c   1.000
_cell.angle_alpha   90.00
_cell.angle_beta   90.00
_cell.angle_gamma   90.00
#
_symmetry.space_group_name_H-M   'P 1'
#
loop_
_entity.id
_entity.type
_entity.pdbx_description
1 polymer ?
#
loop_
_entity_poly.entity_id
_entity_poly.type
_entity_poly.pdbx_seq_one_letter_code
_entity_poly.pdbx_strand_id
1 'polypeptide(L)'
;MIASVAPGPLDVLASWQLAPVANVCILAAAVGYALLARQVGRWPSQRSLAWAAALFVAVVVLNGPVAVYGNVLLWVHMIGHLSLIMVVPVLAVWSKPLELLSIAVSGRTDRWGRLLVSPVSRVLTFPPLTCLAYAAVVILTHLTGFQQTAVERPTVRLLEAGLYVATGYLLFLLSRPGSDGGPAHGISTAARSSRWAA
;
A
#
# COMPACT_ATOMS: atom_id res chain seq x y z
N MET A 1 -19.87 -9.04 -44.16
CA MET A 1 -20.33 -9.55 -42.86
C MET A 1 -19.11 -10.15 -42.17
N ILE A 2 -18.36 -9.33 -41.43
CA ILE A 2 -17.15 -9.79 -40.73
C ILE A 2 -17.66 -10.48 -39.47
N ALA A 3 -17.47 -11.80 -39.37
CA ALA A 3 -17.72 -12.51 -38.13
C ALA A 3 -16.85 -11.85 -37.05
N SER A 4 -17.48 -11.18 -36.08
CA SER A 4 -16.79 -10.70 -34.90
C SER A 4 -16.32 -11.94 -34.13
N VAL A 5 -15.10 -12.39 -34.41
CA VAL A 5 -14.42 -13.37 -33.57
C VAL A 5 -14.36 -12.75 -32.20
N ALA A 6 -15.15 -13.29 -31.27
CA ALA A 6 -15.02 -12.93 -29.87
C ALA A 6 -13.54 -13.18 -29.49
N PRO A 7 -12.87 -12.21 -28.86
CA PRO A 7 -11.47 -12.37 -28.50
C PRO A 7 -11.30 -13.66 -27.69
N GLY A 8 -10.33 -14.48 -28.08
CA GLY A 8 -10.01 -15.70 -27.36
C GLY A 8 -9.48 -15.37 -25.96
N PRO A 9 -9.45 -16.34 -25.03
CA PRO A 9 -8.93 -16.13 -23.68
C PRO A 9 -7.46 -15.64 -23.68
N LEU A 10 -6.67 -16.00 -24.69
CA LEU A 10 -5.30 -15.52 -24.85
C LEU A 10 -5.23 -14.06 -25.32
N ASP A 11 -6.19 -13.61 -26.14
CA ASP A 11 -6.26 -12.22 -26.60
C ASP A 11 -6.63 -11.29 -25.43
N VAL A 12 -7.52 -11.76 -24.55
CA VAL A 12 -7.86 -11.09 -23.29
C VAL A 12 -6.61 -10.91 -22.42
N LEU A 13 -5.81 -11.97 -22.24
CA LEU A 13 -4.58 -11.91 -21.42
C LEU A 13 -3.46 -11.09 -22.08
N ALA A 14 -3.44 -11.02 -23.41
CA ALA A 14 -2.50 -10.23 -24.20
C ALA A 14 -2.89 -8.74 -24.29
N SER A 15 -4.08 -8.36 -23.82
CA SER A 15 -4.49 -6.96 -23.76
C SER A 15 -3.74 -6.21 -22.65
N TRP A 16 -2.70 -5.49 -23.06
CA TRP A 16 -1.92 -4.63 -22.18
C TRP A 16 -1.91 -3.20 -22.72
N GLN A 17 -2.07 -2.26 -21.79
CA GLN A 17 -1.92 -0.84 -22.04
C GLN A 17 -0.79 -0.29 -21.18
N LEU A 18 -0.07 0.71 -21.68
CA LEU A 18 0.97 1.35 -20.89
C LEU A 18 0.38 2.55 -20.15
N ALA A 19 0.60 2.58 -18.83
CA ALA A 19 0.38 3.75 -17.99
C ALA A 19 1.73 4.38 -17.62
N PRO A 20 2.30 5.29 -18.45
CA PRO A 20 3.70 5.70 -18.33
C PRO A 20 4.01 6.32 -16.96
N VAL A 21 3.12 7.19 -16.47
CA VAL A 21 3.31 7.87 -15.19
C VAL A 21 3.24 6.89 -14.01
N ALA A 22 2.27 5.96 -14.03
CA ALA A 22 2.19 4.91 -13.02
C ALA A 22 3.44 4.01 -13.04
N ASN A 23 3.93 3.65 -14.24
CA ASN A 23 5.11 2.83 -14.40
C ASN A 23 6.38 3.53 -13.89
N VAL A 24 6.51 4.84 -14.11
CA VAL A 24 7.59 5.64 -13.53
C VAL A 24 7.52 5.63 -11.99
N CYS A 25 6.33 5.82 -11.41
CA CYS A 25 6.14 5.75 -9.96
C CYS A 25 6.47 4.36 -9.39
N ILE A 26 6.00 3.29 -10.03
CA ILE A 26 6.29 1.89 -9.66
C ILE A 26 7.79 1.62 -9.74
N LEU A 27 8.45 2.04 -10.83
CA LEU A 27 9.88 1.85 -11.01
C LEU A 27 10.69 2.63 -9.97
N ALA A 28 10.32 3.89 -9.70
CA ALA A 28 10.96 4.68 -8.67
C ALA A 28 10.81 4.02 -7.28
N ALA A 29 9.64 3.46 -6.98
CA ALA A 29 9.38 2.73 -5.75
C ALA A 29 10.21 1.42 -5.67
N ALA A 30 10.31 0.68 -6.78
CA ALA A 30 11.13 -0.53 -6.89
C ALA A 30 12.61 -0.24 -6.65
N VAL A 31 13.15 0.75 -7.37
CA VAL A 31 14.55 1.17 -7.29
C VAL A 31 14.86 1.72 -5.90
N GLY A 32 14.01 2.61 -5.36
CA GLY A 32 14.18 3.16 -4.03
C GLY A 32 14.26 2.09 -2.95
N TYR A 33 13.33 1.12 -2.98
CA TYR A 33 13.34 0.00 -2.04
C TYR A 33 14.59 -0.87 -2.20
N ALA A 34 14.98 -1.21 -3.44
CA ALA A 34 16.16 -2.03 -3.70
C ALA A 34 17.45 -1.35 -3.24
N LEU A 35 17.59 -0.03 -3.45
CA LEU A 35 18.74 0.74 -2.97
C LEU A 35 18.82 0.74 -1.45
N LEU A 36 17.71 0.97 -0.76
CA LEU A 36 17.65 0.93 0.71
C LEU A 36 17.96 -0.47 1.25
N ALA A 37 17.40 -1.51 0.64
CA ALA A 37 17.65 -2.90 1.04
C ALA A 37 19.13 -3.28 0.88
N ARG A 38 19.76 -2.84 -0.22
CA ARG A 38 21.20 -3.03 -0.47
C ARG A 38 22.05 -2.24 0.53
N GLN A 39 21.64 -1.02 0.88
CA GLN A 39 22.34 -0.20 1.87
C GLN A 39 22.32 -0.82 3.27
N VAL A 40 21.19 -1.42 3.68
CA VAL A 40 21.05 -2.08 4.98
C VAL A 40 21.79 -3.43 5.03
N GLY A 41 21.98 -4.09 3.87
CA GLY A 41 22.81 -5.28 3.71
C GLY A 41 22.23 -6.59 4.28
N ARG A 42 21.59 -6.56 5.45
CA ARG A 42 20.97 -7.73 6.12
C ARG A 42 19.44 -7.66 6.15
N TRP A 43 18.82 -7.36 5.00
CA TRP A 43 17.35 -7.28 4.91
C TRP A 43 16.72 -8.64 4.58
N PRO A 44 15.63 -9.08 5.26
CA PRO A 44 14.99 -10.36 4.99
C PRO A 44 14.43 -10.47 3.57
N SER A 45 14.80 -11.53 2.85
CA SER A 45 14.36 -11.75 1.46
C SER A 45 12.84 -11.87 1.31
N GLN A 46 12.15 -12.42 2.31
CA GLN A 46 10.69 -12.50 2.35
C GLN A 46 10.03 -11.12 2.28
N ARG A 47 10.62 -10.08 2.91
CA ARG A 47 10.10 -8.71 2.87
C ARG A 47 10.30 -8.08 1.48
N SER A 48 11.44 -8.33 0.86
CA SER A 48 11.68 -7.92 -0.54
C SER A 48 10.76 -8.64 -1.53
N LEU A 49 10.45 -9.92 -1.28
CA LEU A 49 9.50 -10.68 -2.10
C LEU A 49 8.08 -10.12 -1.96
N ALA A 50 7.65 -9.77 -0.75
CA ALA A 50 6.36 -9.11 -0.52
C ALA A 50 6.28 -7.75 -1.24
N TRP A 51 7.37 -6.97 -1.25
CA TRP A 51 7.45 -5.73 -2.02
C TRP A 51 7.34 -5.96 -3.53
N ALA A 52 8.10 -6.92 -4.06
CA ALA A 52 8.04 -7.29 -5.46
C ALA A 52 6.64 -7.76 -5.87
N ALA A 53 5.98 -8.56 -5.02
CA ALA A 53 4.60 -9.00 -5.22
C ALA A 53 3.62 -7.81 -5.24
N ALA A 54 3.77 -6.84 -4.33
CA ALA A 54 2.94 -5.63 -4.32
C ALA A 54 3.06 -4.85 -5.64
N LEU A 55 4.29 -4.63 -6.11
CA LEU A 55 4.55 -3.94 -7.36
C LEU A 55 4.05 -4.73 -8.57
N PHE A 56 4.21 -6.05 -8.57
CA PHE A 56 3.70 -6.92 -9.62
C PHE A 56 2.18 -6.81 -9.75
N VAL A 57 1.45 -6.90 -8.63
CA VAL A 57 -0.01 -6.72 -8.62
C VAL A 57 -0.37 -5.33 -9.13
N ALA A 58 0.32 -4.28 -8.70
CA ALA A 58 0.08 -2.92 -9.19
C ALA A 58 0.28 -2.80 -10.71
N VAL A 59 1.34 -3.42 -11.27
CA VAL A 59 1.60 -3.44 -12.72
C VAL A 59 0.47 -4.16 -13.46
N VAL A 60 0.07 -5.35 -13.00
CA VAL A 60 -1.00 -6.14 -13.62
C VAL A 60 -2.33 -5.38 -13.61
N VAL A 61 -2.65 -4.72 -12.50
CA VAL A 61 -3.93 -3.99 -12.37
C VAL A 61 -3.94 -2.71 -13.18
N LEU A 62 -2.82 -1.98 -13.28
CA LEU A 62 -2.76 -0.69 -13.95
C LEU A 62 -2.43 -0.77 -15.45
N ASN A 63 -1.77 -1.84 -15.90
CA ASN A 63 -1.34 -2.01 -17.29
C ASN A 63 -1.97 -3.23 -17.97
N GLY A 64 -2.48 -4.21 -17.22
CA GLY A 64 -2.98 -5.45 -17.77
C GLY A 64 -4.45 -5.42 -18.20
N PRO A 65 -5.05 -6.61 -18.39
CA PRO A 65 -6.42 -6.75 -18.87
C PRO A 65 -7.43 -6.05 -17.96
N VAL A 66 -7.17 -6.04 -16.65
CA VAL A 66 -8.02 -5.35 -15.65
C VAL A 66 -8.14 -3.85 -15.98
N ALA A 67 -7.05 -3.23 -16.45
CA ALA A 67 -7.02 -1.82 -16.80
C ALA A 67 -7.76 -1.52 -18.12
N VAL A 68 -7.71 -2.46 -19.08
CA VAL A 68 -8.37 -2.34 -20.39
C VAL A 68 -9.88 -2.56 -20.25
N TYR A 69 -10.27 -3.70 -19.69
CA TYR A 69 -11.66 -4.10 -19.53
C TYR A 69 -12.36 -3.30 -18.43
N GLY A 70 -11.63 -2.77 -17.44
CA GLY A 70 -12.19 -1.90 -16.40
C GLY A 70 -12.79 -0.59 -16.92
N ASN A 71 -12.46 -0.15 -18.14
CA ASN A 71 -13.11 1.03 -18.73
C ASN A 71 -14.51 0.74 -19.28
N VAL A 72 -14.87 -0.54 -19.45
CA VAL A 72 -16.12 -0.96 -20.11
C VAL A 72 -16.98 -1.82 -19.17
N LEU A 73 -16.36 -2.69 -18.37
CA LEU A 73 -17.04 -3.60 -17.44
C LEU A 73 -16.83 -3.15 -16.00
N LEU A 74 -17.92 -2.70 -15.37
CA LEU A 74 -17.91 -2.22 -13.99
C LEU A 74 -17.39 -3.25 -12.98
N TRP A 75 -17.68 -4.53 -13.16
CA TRP A 75 -17.18 -5.56 -12.23
C TRP A 75 -15.65 -5.72 -12.31
N VAL A 76 -15.06 -5.60 -13.51
CA VAL A 76 -13.60 -5.62 -13.69
C VAL A 76 -12.97 -4.36 -13.10
N HIS A 77 -13.64 -3.21 -13.26
CA HIS A 77 -13.26 -1.96 -12.62
C HIS A 77 -13.17 -2.10 -11.09
N MET A 78 -14.18 -2.72 -10.47
CA MET A 78 -14.19 -3.00 -9.03
C MET A 78 -13.06 -3.93 -8.60
N ILE A 79 -12.75 -4.97 -9.38
CA ILE A 79 -11.60 -5.83 -9.12
C ILE A 79 -10.30 -5.01 -9.10
N GLY A 80 -10.15 -4.06 -10.03
CA GLY A 80 -9.03 -3.14 -10.05
C GLY A 80 -8.91 -2.31 -8.76
N HIS A 81 -10.01 -1.66 -8.35
CA HIS A 81 -10.02 -0.87 -7.12
C HIS A 81 -9.77 -1.70 -5.86
N LEU A 82 -10.41 -2.86 -5.73
CA LEU A 82 -10.20 -3.75 -4.58
C LEU A 82 -8.75 -4.25 -4.51
N SER A 83 -8.14 -4.52 -5.66
CA SER A 83 -6.73 -4.90 -5.72
C SER A 83 -5.80 -3.76 -5.27
N LEU A 84 -6.09 -2.52 -5.67
CA LEU A 84 -5.31 -1.34 -5.28
C LEU A 84 -5.53 -0.88 -3.83
N ILE A 85 -6.72 -1.10 -3.27
CA ILE A 85 -7.05 -0.66 -1.90
C ILE A 85 -6.77 -1.72 -0.83
N MET A 86 -6.78 -3.01 -1.21
CA MET A 86 -6.55 -4.12 -0.28
C MET A 86 -5.25 -4.87 -0.57
N VAL A 87 -5.13 -5.46 -1.77
CA VAL A 87 -4.06 -6.41 -2.07
C VAL A 87 -2.69 -5.74 -2.09
N VAL A 88 -2.55 -4.66 -2.85
CA VAL A 88 -1.28 -3.90 -2.94
C VAL A 88 -0.87 -3.35 -1.56
N PRO A 89 -1.76 -2.69 -0.79
CA PRO A 89 -1.44 -2.20 0.53
C PRO A 89 -1.04 -3.27 1.54
N VAL A 90 -1.72 -4.42 1.60
CA VAL A 90 -1.37 -5.52 2.53
C VAL A 90 0.07 -6.00 2.27
N LEU A 91 0.40 -6.26 1.00
CA LEU A 91 1.74 -6.69 0.60
C LEU A 91 2.79 -5.60 0.88
N ALA A 92 2.44 -4.33 0.61
CA ALA A 92 3.30 -3.20 0.91
C ALA A 92 3.56 -3.04 2.42
N VAL A 93 2.56 -3.21 3.28
CA VAL A 93 2.72 -3.14 4.75
C VAL A 93 3.59 -4.27 5.28
N TRP A 94 3.47 -5.48 4.71
CA TRP A 94 4.29 -6.64 5.05
C TRP A 94 5.75 -6.49 4.65
N SER A 95 6.03 -5.79 3.55
CA SER A 95 7.39 -5.48 3.12
C SER A 95 8.13 -4.50 4.05
N LYS A 96 7.43 -3.89 5.00
CA LYS A 96 7.94 -2.93 6.00
C LYS A 96 8.86 -1.83 5.43
N PRO A 97 8.41 -1.06 4.41
CA PRO A 97 9.26 -0.09 3.73
C PRO A 97 9.65 1.08 4.65
N LEU A 98 8.79 1.47 5.59
CA LEU A 98 9.07 2.52 6.57
C LEU A 98 10.14 2.09 7.59
N GLU A 99 10.18 0.82 7.98
CA GLU A 99 11.23 0.25 8.85
C GLU A 99 12.57 0.18 8.10
N LEU A 100 12.53 -0.22 6.83
CA LEU A 100 13.73 -0.22 5.99
C LEU A 100 14.29 1.20 5.84
N LEU A 101 13.42 2.18 5.59
CA LEU A 101 13.80 3.59 5.50
C LEU A 101 14.38 4.10 6.83
N SER A 102 13.76 3.75 7.97
CA SER A 102 14.26 4.21 9.27
C SER A 102 15.63 3.62 9.59
N ILE A 103 15.88 2.35 9.29
CA ILE A 103 17.20 1.71 9.48
C ILE A 103 18.25 2.31 8.53
N ALA A 104 17.90 2.58 7.27
CA ALA A 104 18.82 3.18 6.30
C ALA A 104 19.19 4.64 6.65
N VAL A 105 18.28 5.37 7.32
CA VAL A 105 18.42 6.79 7.63
C VAL A 105 18.90 7.05 9.06
N SER A 106 18.81 6.07 9.97
CA SER A 106 19.21 6.20 11.39
C SER A 106 20.68 6.60 11.59
N GLY A 107 21.52 6.46 10.57
CA GLY A 107 22.91 6.96 10.57
C GLY A 107 23.11 8.39 10.02
N ARG A 108 22.08 9.08 9.50
CA ARG A 108 22.31 10.24 8.62
C ARG A 108 21.44 11.48 8.81
N THR A 109 20.19 11.43 9.33
CA THR A 109 19.43 12.68 9.57
C THR A 109 18.23 12.56 10.53
N ASP A 110 18.17 13.44 11.52
CA ASP A 110 17.07 13.71 12.48
C ASP A 110 15.77 14.28 11.83
N ARG A 111 15.77 14.55 10.51
CA ARG A 111 14.63 15.19 9.80
C ARG A 111 13.50 14.23 9.41
N TRP A 112 13.81 12.99 9.05
CA TRP A 112 12.80 12.00 8.65
C TRP A 112 12.14 11.32 9.84
N GLY A 113 12.89 11.13 10.94
CA GLY A 113 12.33 10.75 12.24
C GLY A 113 11.30 11.78 12.74
N ARG A 114 11.60 13.08 12.59
CA ARG A 114 10.64 14.17 12.91
C ARG A 114 9.40 14.20 12.01
N LEU A 115 9.51 13.84 10.72
CA LEU A 115 8.34 13.71 9.83
C LEU A 115 7.42 12.55 10.24
N LEU A 116 8.00 11.42 10.65
CA LEU A 116 7.25 10.27 11.18
C LEU A 116 6.61 10.55 12.55
N VAL A 117 7.18 11.48 13.33
CA VAL A 117 6.67 11.93 14.65
C VAL A 117 5.87 13.25 14.53
N SER A 118 5.65 13.75 13.31
CA SER A 118 4.99 15.04 13.09
C SER A 118 3.51 15.01 13.49
N PRO A 119 2.90 16.17 13.83
CA PRO A 119 1.45 16.23 14.06
C PRO A 119 0.65 15.75 12.84
N VAL A 120 1.20 15.92 11.62
CA VAL A 120 0.60 15.45 10.37
C VAL A 120 0.55 13.92 10.32
N SER A 121 1.62 13.22 10.69
CA SER A 121 1.61 11.74 10.76
C SER A 121 0.67 11.23 11.87
N ARG A 122 0.59 11.95 13.00
CA ARG A 122 -0.31 11.62 14.10
C ARG A 122 -1.78 11.80 13.73
N VAL A 123 -2.11 12.84 12.96
CA VAL A 123 -3.46 13.04 12.41
C VAL A 123 -3.77 12.00 11.34
N LEU A 124 -2.87 11.77 10.38
CA LEU A 124 -3.05 10.78 9.30
C LEU A 124 -3.13 9.33 9.81
N THR A 125 -2.59 9.03 10.99
CA THR A 125 -2.65 7.71 11.63
C THR A 125 -3.69 7.67 12.75
N PHE A 126 -4.57 8.68 12.86
CA PHE A 126 -5.69 8.63 13.80
C PHE A 126 -6.71 7.59 13.31
N PRO A 127 -7.04 6.54 14.09
CA PRO A 127 -7.83 5.42 13.57
C PRO A 127 -9.19 5.81 13.00
N PRO A 128 -10.00 6.67 13.66
CA PRO A 128 -11.25 7.15 13.09
C PRO A 128 -11.06 7.96 11.80
N LEU A 129 -10.01 8.79 11.71
CA LEU A 129 -9.76 9.59 10.51
C LEU A 129 -9.36 8.71 9.32
N THR A 130 -8.54 7.69 9.56
CA THR A 130 -8.09 6.78 8.50
C THR A 130 -9.25 5.95 7.97
N CYS A 131 -10.10 5.42 8.86
CA CYS A 131 -11.33 4.73 8.48
C CYS A 131 -12.27 5.66 7.69
N LEU A 132 -12.42 6.90 8.14
CA LEU A 132 -13.26 7.89 7.46
C LEU A 132 -12.68 8.29 6.10
N ALA A 133 -11.37 8.48 5.99
CA ALA A 133 -10.70 8.79 4.72
C ALA A 133 -10.82 7.63 3.73
N TYR A 134 -10.64 6.39 4.19
CA TYR A 134 -10.86 5.19 3.40
C TYR A 134 -12.32 5.12 2.90
N ALA A 135 -13.28 5.28 3.80
CA ALA A 135 -14.70 5.26 3.46
C ALA A 135 -15.08 6.40 2.51
N ALA A 136 -14.56 7.61 2.73
CA ALA A 136 -14.79 8.76 1.88
C ALA A 136 -14.21 8.56 0.48
N VAL A 137 -12.99 8.02 0.34
CA VAL A 137 -12.42 7.69 -0.98
C VAL A 137 -13.32 6.71 -1.70
N VAL A 138 -13.75 5.62 -1.07
CA VAL A 138 -14.65 4.63 -1.68
C VAL A 138 -16.00 5.26 -2.05
N ILE A 139 -16.62 6.02 -1.15
CA ILE A 139 -17.92 6.66 -1.40
C ILE A 139 -17.82 7.67 -2.54
N LEU A 140 -16.85 8.58 -2.52
CA LEU A 140 -16.76 9.67 -3.49
C LEU A 140 -16.45 9.16 -4.90
N THR A 141 -15.58 8.16 -5.02
CA THR A 141 -15.21 7.53 -6.30
C THR A 141 -16.37 6.76 -6.93
N HIS A 142 -17.32 6.26 -6.13
CA HIS A 142 -18.40 5.39 -6.61
C HIS A 142 -19.80 6.04 -6.66
N LEU A 143 -20.11 6.99 -5.77
CA LEU A 143 -21.46 7.58 -5.65
C LEU A 143 -21.64 8.88 -6.42
N THR A 144 -20.68 9.25 -7.28
CA THR A 144 -20.77 10.43 -8.14
C THR A 144 -20.31 10.06 -9.54
N GLY A 145 -20.65 10.83 -10.59
CA GLY A 145 -20.19 10.62 -11.98
C GLY A 145 -18.66 10.70 -12.19
N PHE A 146 -17.89 10.55 -11.12
CA PHE A 146 -16.45 10.46 -11.06
C PHE A 146 -15.89 9.43 -12.03
N GLN A 147 -16.52 8.25 -12.17
CA GLN A 147 -16.07 7.23 -13.11
C GLN A 147 -16.00 7.73 -14.55
N GLN A 148 -16.98 8.51 -15.00
CA GLN A 148 -16.96 9.10 -16.35
C GLN A 148 -15.77 10.05 -16.51
N THR A 149 -15.53 10.87 -15.49
CA THR A 149 -14.40 11.82 -15.46
C THR A 149 -13.06 11.08 -15.41
N ALA A 150 -13.00 9.98 -14.66
CA ALA A 150 -11.82 9.12 -14.56
C ALA A 150 -11.52 8.51 -15.92
N VAL A 151 -12.50 7.95 -16.65
CA VAL A 151 -12.31 7.40 -18.02
C VAL A 151 -11.87 8.47 -19.04
N GLU A 152 -12.33 9.71 -18.90
CA GLU A 152 -11.92 10.80 -19.79
C GLU A 152 -10.53 11.35 -19.47
N ARG A 153 -10.13 11.37 -18.19
CA ARG A 153 -8.90 12.04 -17.73
C ARG A 153 -7.92 11.06 -17.12
N PRO A 154 -6.80 10.74 -17.81
CA PRO A 154 -5.76 9.86 -17.28
C PRO A 154 -5.18 10.32 -15.93
N THR A 155 -5.14 11.63 -15.69
CA THR A 155 -4.67 12.21 -14.43
C THR A 155 -5.59 11.88 -13.26
N VAL A 156 -6.90 11.88 -13.48
CA VAL A 156 -7.89 11.55 -12.45
C VAL A 156 -7.78 10.08 -12.06
N ARG A 157 -7.65 9.18 -13.04
CA ARG A 157 -7.37 7.75 -12.77
C ARG A 157 -6.07 7.53 -11.99
N LEU A 158 -5.02 8.26 -12.32
CA LEU A 158 -3.75 8.16 -11.60
C LEU A 158 -3.88 8.62 -10.15
N LEU A 159 -4.54 9.77 -9.94
CA LEU A 159 -4.79 10.30 -8.60
C LEU A 159 -5.66 9.34 -7.78
N GLU A 160 -6.71 8.81 -8.38
CA GLU A 160 -7.57 7.80 -7.79
C GLU A 160 -6.76 6.55 -7.38
N ALA A 161 -6.00 5.96 -8.30
CA ALA A 161 -5.14 4.81 -8.00
C ALA A 161 -4.16 5.11 -6.85
N GLY A 162 -3.57 6.31 -6.83
CA GLY A 162 -2.73 6.78 -5.75
C GLY A 162 -3.47 6.89 -4.41
N LEU A 163 -4.69 7.44 -4.42
CA LEU A 163 -5.55 7.56 -3.23
C LEU A 163 -5.95 6.20 -2.69
N TYR A 164 -6.26 5.23 -3.55
CA TYR A 164 -6.57 3.85 -3.17
C TYR A 164 -5.39 3.19 -2.45
N VAL A 165 -4.21 3.24 -3.07
CA VAL A 165 -3.01 2.66 -2.47
C VAL A 165 -2.65 3.38 -1.17
N ALA A 166 -2.75 4.71 -1.12
CA ALA A 166 -2.41 5.50 0.05
C ALA A 166 -3.36 5.25 1.23
N THR A 167 -4.68 5.33 1.02
CA THR A 167 -5.67 5.14 2.09
C THR A 167 -5.70 3.69 2.56
N GLY A 168 -5.59 2.72 1.65
CA GLY A 168 -5.42 1.31 2.01
C GLY A 168 -4.15 1.09 2.83
N TYR A 169 -3.01 1.67 2.42
CA TYR A 169 -1.76 1.53 3.15
C TYR A 169 -1.86 2.09 4.56
N LEU A 170 -2.45 3.28 4.73
CA LEU A 170 -2.68 3.88 6.05
C LEU A 170 -3.60 2.99 6.92
N LEU A 171 -4.67 2.44 6.35
CA LEU A 171 -5.59 1.57 7.09
C LEU A 171 -4.88 0.29 7.58
N PHE A 172 -4.13 -0.39 6.71
CA PHE A 172 -3.40 -1.61 7.10
C PHE A 172 -2.20 -1.32 8.01
N LEU A 173 -1.66 -0.10 7.97
CA LEU A 173 -0.64 0.33 8.91
C LEU A 173 -1.18 0.34 10.35
N LEU A 174 -2.44 0.76 10.56
CA LEU A 174 -3.12 0.71 11.86
C LEU A 174 -3.34 -0.72 12.35
N SER A 175 -3.66 -1.63 11.43
CA SER A 175 -3.94 -3.04 11.77
C SER A 175 -2.68 -3.83 12.15
N ARG A 176 -1.48 -3.24 12.10
CA ARG A 176 -0.26 -3.95 12.46
C ARG A 176 -0.33 -4.32 13.95
N PRO A 177 -0.27 -5.60 14.33
CA PRO A 177 -0.27 -5.98 15.74
C PRO A 177 1.00 -5.42 16.42
N GLY A 178 0.80 -4.48 17.35
CA GLY A 178 1.78 -4.08 18.38
C GLY A 178 2.93 -3.16 17.95
N SER A 179 2.74 -1.85 18.09
CA SER A 179 3.83 -0.92 18.47
C SER A 179 3.44 0.06 19.57
N ASP A 180 2.36 -0.22 20.31
CA ASP A 180 1.94 0.51 21.51
C ASP A 180 2.06 -0.49 22.67
N GLY A 181 2.95 -0.30 23.65
CA GLY A 181 2.78 0.81 24.57
C GLY A 181 1.64 0.57 25.56
N GLY A 182 1.27 -0.69 25.85
CA GLY A 182 0.54 -0.97 27.08
C GLY A 182 1.43 -0.59 28.27
N PRO A 183 0.98 0.20 29.26
CA PRO A 183 1.77 0.45 30.44
C PRO A 183 2.14 -0.90 31.04
N ALA A 184 3.43 -1.18 31.09
CA ALA A 184 3.97 -2.20 31.96
C ALA A 184 3.60 -1.77 33.38
N HIS A 185 2.41 -2.17 33.84
CA HIS A 185 2.20 -2.42 35.25
C HIS A 185 3.11 -3.58 35.57
N GLY A 186 4.34 -3.21 35.90
CA GLY A 186 5.28 -4.04 36.60
C GLY A 186 4.60 -4.49 37.87
N ILE A 187 3.93 -5.63 37.79
CA ILE A 187 3.83 -6.52 38.92
C ILE A 187 5.20 -7.20 38.96
N SER A 188 6.20 -6.43 39.42
CA SER A 188 7.30 -7.01 40.14
C SER A 188 6.65 -7.65 41.36
N THR A 189 6.32 -8.95 41.26
CA THR A 189 6.31 -9.80 42.43
C THR A 189 7.73 -9.81 42.93
N ALA A 190 8.03 -8.80 43.75
CA ALA A 190 9.17 -8.77 44.63
C ALA A 190 9.12 -10.08 45.41
N ALA A 191 9.96 -11.03 45.00
CA ALA A 191 10.33 -12.19 45.78
C ALA A 191 11.00 -11.65 47.06
N ARG A 192 10.12 -11.35 48.01
CA ARG A 192 10.41 -10.82 49.32
C ARG A 192 11.13 -11.92 50.09
N SER A 193 12.43 -11.70 50.23
CA SER A 193 13.25 -12.05 51.38
C SER A 193 13.18 -13.50 51.88
N SER A 194 14.26 -14.22 51.61
CA SER A 194 15.12 -14.78 52.66
C SER A 194 14.82 -14.23 54.07
N ARG A 195 14.05 -14.99 54.86
CA ARG A 195 13.90 -14.71 56.30
C ARG A 195 13.55 -15.95 57.13
N TRP A 196 14.09 -17.12 56.80
CA TRP A 196 14.11 -18.26 57.73
C TRP A 196 15.40 -19.06 57.55
N ALA A 197 16.48 -18.50 58.11
CA ALA A 197 17.56 -19.29 58.66
C ALA A 197 17.32 -19.37 60.17
N ALA A 198 16.98 -20.55 60.65
CA ALA A 198 17.22 -21.07 62.01
C ALA A 198 16.91 -22.57 61.98
#